data_AF-A0A8K0N708-F1
#
_entry.id   AF-A0A8K0N708-F1
#
_cell.length_a   1.000
_cell.length_b   1.000
_cell.length_c   1.000
_cell.angle_alpha   90.00
_cell.angle_beta   90.00
_cell.angle_gamma   90.00
#
_symmetry.space_group_name_H-M   'P 1'
#
loop_
_entity.id
_entity.type
_entity.pdbx_description
1 polymer ?
#
loop_
_entity_poly.entity_id
_entity_poly.type
_entity_poly.pdbx_seq_one_letter_code
_entity_poly.pdbx_strand_id
1 'polypeptide(L)' 'MEASRKEWEHIAIITLSLGWMVPLEWVAKEVKEKRKLQYDVEAFALTKDHLLQFQSVANIDTMLSGGPLFVTAQLLMMEP' A
#
# COMPACT_ATOMS: atom_id res chain seq x y z
N MET A 1 18.99 9.49 18.09
CA MET A 1 18.69 9.34 16.65
C MET A 1 17.27 9.79 16.45
N GLU A 2 17.09 11.08 16.19
CA GLU A 2 15.79 11.60 15.77
C GLU A 2 15.52 11.06 14.37
N ALA A 3 14.65 10.07 14.29
CA ALA A 3 14.09 9.64 13.02
C ALA A 3 13.44 10.87 12.40
N SER A 4 13.97 11.34 11.27
CA SER A 4 13.37 12.40 10.48
C SER A 4 11.90 12.06 10.28
N ARG A 5 11.03 12.72 11.04
CA ARG A 5 9.58 12.62 10.89
C ARG A 5 9.26 13.32 9.58
N LYS A 6 9.37 12.58 8.47
CA LYS A 6 8.83 13.00 7.19
C LYS A 6 7.38 13.42 7.48
N GLU A 7 7.05 14.67 7.15
CA GLU A 7 5.68 15.16 7.22
C GLU A 7 4.90 14.46 6.09
N TRP A 8 4.50 13.22 6.36
CA TRP A 8 3.59 12.48 5.50
C TRP A 8 2.26 13.23 5.55
N GLU A 9 1.76 13.72 4.42
CA GLU A 9 0.35 14.03 4.30
C GLU A 9 -0.39 12.73 4.64
N HIS A 10 -1.05 12.70 5.80
CA HIS A 10 -1.52 11.48 6.44
C HIS A 10 -2.63 10.83 5.64
N ILE A 11 -2.27 9.97 4.68
CA ILE A 11 -3.29 9.26 3.91
C ILE A 11 -2.89 7.82 3.70
N ALA A 12 -3.77 6.96 4.16
CA ALA A 12 -3.56 5.53 4.21
C ALA A 12 -4.78 4.80 3.63
N ILE A 13 -4.52 3.76 2.86
CA ILE A 13 -5.54 2.90 2.24
C ILE A 13 -5.45 1.54 2.94
N ILE A 14 -6.60 0.97 3.28
CA ILE A 14 -6.66 -0.40 3.78
C ILE A 14 -6.70 -1.33 2.57
N THR A 15 -5.80 -2.31 2.57
CA THR A 15 -5.78 -3.36 1.56
C THR A 15 -6.14 -4.69 2.18
N LEU A 16 -7.19 -5.29 1.64
CA LEU A 16 -7.75 -6.55 2.10
C LEU A 16 -7.04 -7.71 1.42
N SER A 17 -6.43 -8.61 2.19
CA SER A 17 -5.84 -9.83 1.65
C SER A 17 -6.87 -10.96 1.60
N LEU A 18 -7.27 -11.36 0.41
CA LEU A 18 -8.27 -12.42 0.21
C LEU A 18 -7.66 -13.83 0.28
N GLY A 19 -7.14 -14.22 1.45
CA GLY A 19 -6.55 -15.53 1.64
C GLY A 19 -5.49 -15.55 2.73
N TRP A 20 -4.23 -15.65 2.32
CA TRP A 20 -3.07 -15.67 3.23
C TRP A 20 -2.41 -14.30 3.32
N MET A 21 -1.74 -14.03 4.44
CA MET A 21 -1.07 -12.74 4.64
C MET A 21 0.24 -12.70 3.85
N VAL A 22 0.33 -11.74 2.94
CA VAL A 22 1.53 -11.50 2.13
C VAL A 22 2.58 -10.74 2.95
N PRO A 23 3.89 -11.02 2.81
CA PRO A 23 4.96 -10.22 3.41
C PRO A 23 4.88 -8.74 3.02
N LEU A 24 5.08 -7.85 4.00
CA LEU A 24 4.92 -6.39 3.84
C LEU A 24 5.86 -5.82 2.79
N GLU A 25 7.10 -6.30 2.76
CA GLU A 25 8.11 -5.87 1.82
C GLU A 25 7.72 -6.18 0.36
N TRP A 26 6.94 -7.23 0.13
CA TRP A 26 6.44 -7.58 -1.20
C TRP A 26 5.25 -6.72 -1.58
N VAL A 27 4.34 -6.46 -0.64
CA VAL A 27 3.19 -5.57 -0.86
C VAL A 27 3.67 -4.17 -1.26
N ALA A 28 4.57 -3.57 -0.47
CA ALA A 28 5.11 -2.24 -0.75
C ALA A 28 5.80 -2.17 -2.12
N LYS A 29 6.64 -3.16 -2.44
CA LYS A 29 7.36 -3.23 -3.71
C LYS A 29 6.41 -3.36 -4.91
N GLU A 30 5.47 -4.29 -4.85
CA GLU A 30 4.56 -4.59 -5.94
C GLU A 30 3.56 -3.46 -6.18
N VAL A 31 3.10 -2.81 -5.12
CA VAL A 31 2.31 -1.58 -5.21
C VAL A 31 3.09 -0.50 -5.94
N LYS A 32 4.34 -0.24 -5.54
CA LYS A 32 5.19 0.76 -6.19
C LYS A 32 5.37 0.46 -7.68
N GLU A 33 5.74 -0.77 -8.02
CA GLU A 33 6.01 -1.19 -9.39
C GLU A 33 4.75 -1.13 -10.28
N LYS A 34 3.63 -1.70 -9.82
CA LYS A 34 2.39 -1.77 -10.62
C LYS A 34 1.69 -0.43 -10.78
N ARG A 35 1.90 0.48 -9.83
CA ARG A 35 1.30 1.82 -9.83
C ARG A 35 2.29 2.89 -10.25
N LYS A 36 3.50 2.49 -10.64
CA LYS A 36 4.57 3.36 -11.16
C LYS A 36 4.85 4.54 -10.24
N LEU A 37 4.84 4.30 -8.93
CA LEU A 37 5.07 5.32 -7.93
C LEU A 37 6.57 5.68 -7.90
N GLN A 38 6.86 6.97 -7.82
CA GLN A 38 8.23 7.48 -7.78
C GLN A 38 8.87 7.40 -6.38
N TYR A 39 8.11 6.96 -5.38
CA TYR A 39 8.51 6.84 -3.99
C TYR A 39 8.17 5.46 -3.43
N ASP A 40 8.76 5.13 -2.29
CA ASP A 40 8.44 3.92 -1.54
C ASP A 40 7.15 4.08 -0.74
N VAL A 41 6.26 3.11 -0.87
CA VAL A 41 5.04 3.00 -0.06
C VAL A 41 5.40 2.29 1.24
N GLU A 42 4.93 2.82 2.37
CA GLU A 42 5.07 2.12 3.64
C GLU A 42 3.88 1.17 3.82
N ALA A 43 4.16 -0.10 4.10
CA ALA A 43 3.15 -1.12 4.35
C ALA A 43 3.22 -1.56 5.81
N PHE A 44 2.08 -1.58 6.50
CA PHE A 44 1.95 -2.05 7.87
C PHE A 44 1.00 -3.24 7.92
N ALA A 45 1.35 -4.25 8.73
CA ALA A 45 0.48 -5.39 8.95
C ALA A 45 -0.65 -5.01 9.92
N LEU A 46 -1.87 -5.35 9.55
CA LEU A 46 -3.04 -5.41 10.44
C LEU A 46 -3.33 -6.88 10.75
N THR A 47 -4.33 -7.13 11.61
CA THR A 47 -4.67 -8.49 12.06
C THR A 47 -4.98 -9.47 10.91
N LYS A 48 -5.51 -8.97 9.79
CA LYS A 48 -5.83 -9.78 8.59
C LYS A 48 -5.50 -9.09 7.27
N ASP A 49 -5.02 -7.85 7.33
CA ASP A 49 -4.99 -6.92 6.21
C ASP A 49 -3.67 -6.14 6.22
N HIS A 50 -3.50 -5.22 5.26
CA HIS A 50 -2.37 -4.31 5.24
C HIS A 50 -2.83 -2.86 5.14
N LEU A 51 -2.19 -1.98 5.90
CA LEU A 51 -2.37 -0.54 5.76
C LEU A 51 -1.23 0.00 4.88
N LEU A 52 -1.57 0.70 3.81
CA LEU A 52 -0.60 1.32 2.91
C LEU A 52 -0.61 2.82 3.09
N GLN A 53 0.55 3.41 3.39
CA GLN A 53 0.70 4.86 3.54
C GLN A 53 1.40 5.46 2.33
N PHE A 54 0.81 6.54 1.79
CA PHE A 54 1.27 7.21 0.59
C PHE A 54 1.78 8.62 0.90
N GLN A 55 2.63 9.15 0.02
CA GLN A 55 3.18 10.50 0.15
C GLN A 55 2.33 11.57 -0.56
N SER A 56 1.25 11.20 -1.26
CA SER A 56 0.44 12.15 -2.03
C SER A 56 -1.00 11.67 -2.23
N VAL A 57 -1.96 12.59 -2.04
CA VAL A 57 -3.39 12.39 -2.31
C VAL A 57 -3.64 12.00 -3.77
N ALA A 58 -2.89 12.60 -4.71
CA ALA A 58 -3.11 12.41 -6.15
C ALA A 58 -2.94 10.94 -6.58
N ASN A 59 -2.18 10.17 -5.80
CA ASN A 59 -1.96 8.77 -6.08
C ASN A 59 -3.08 7.88 -5.53
N ILE A 60 -3.91 8.35 -4.60
CA ILE A 60 -5.03 7.57 -4.03
C ILE A 60 -6.10 7.31 -5.07
N ASP A 61 -6.49 8.33 -5.83
CA ASP A 61 -7.46 8.14 -6.92
C ASP A 61 -6.93 7.13 -7.94
N THR A 62 -5.63 7.17 -8.22
CA THR A 62 -4.97 6.19 -9.09
C THR A 62 -4.94 4.79 -8.48
N MET A 63 -4.77 4.70 -7.15
CA MET A 63 -4.77 3.44 -6.41
C MET A 63 -6.16 2.78 -6.42
N LEU A 64 -7.20 3.55 -6.05
CA LEU A 64 -8.59 3.09 -5.96
C LEU A 64 -9.18 2.80 -7.35
N SER A 65 -8.89 3.65 -8.35
CA SER A 65 -9.38 3.45 -9.73
C SER A 65 -8.64 2.31 -10.46
N GLY A 66 -7.44 1.95 -10.02
CA GLY A 66 -6.61 0.94 -10.64
C GLY A 66 -7.03 -0.51 -10.35
N GLY A 67 -8.12 -0.71 -9.59
CA GLY A 67 -8.67 -2.02 -9.24
C GLY A 67 -7.78 -2.87 -8.33
N PRO A 68 -8.16 -4.13 -8.07
CA PRO A 68 -7.40 -5.03 -7.22
C PRO A 68 -5.98 -5.32 -7.75
N LEU A 69 -5.02 -5.52 -6.85
CA LEU A 69 -3.66 -5.93 -7.20
C LEU A 69 -3.44 -7.40 -6.87
N PHE A 70 -2.78 -8.13 -7.78
CA PHE A 70 -2.25 -9.45 -7.46
C PHE A 70 -0.83 -9.30 -6.91
N VAL A 71 -0.56 -9.74 -5.69
CA VAL A 71 0.78 -9.80 -5.11
C VAL A 71 1.07 -11.26 -4.77
N THR A 72 2.07 -11.86 -5.40
CA THR A 72 2.43 -13.29 -5.22
C THR A 72 1.23 -14.24 -5.27
N ALA A 73 0.42 -14.11 -6.33
CA ALA A 73 -0.83 -14.86 -6.54
C ALA A 73 -1.95 -14.60 -5.52
N GLN A 74 -1.78 -13.65 -4.61
CA GLN A 74 -2.79 -13.20 -3.66
C GLN A 74 -3.45 -11.92 -4.16
N LEU A 75 -4.79 -11.87 -4.14
CA LEU A 75 -5.55 -10.67 -4.48
C LEU A 75 -5.60 -9.71 -3.28
N LEU A 76 -5.19 -8.47 -3.52
CA LEU A 76 -5.30 -7.32 -2.62
C LEU A 76 -6.37 -6.38 -3.19
N MET A 77 -7.49 -6.26 -2.49
CA MET A 77 -8.49 -5.23 -2.79
C MET A 77 -8.14 -3.96 -2.03
N MET A 78 -8.32 -2.81 -2.67
CA MET A 78 -8.09 -1.51 -2.04
C MET A 78 -9.42 -0.90 -1.66
N GLU A 79 -9.58 -0.55 -0.39
CA GLU A 79 -10.75 0.14 0.14
C GLU A 79 -10.33 1.54 0.63
N PRO A 80 -11.14 2.58 0.36
CA PRO A 80 -10.86 3.94 0.81
C PRO A 80 -10.87 4.09 2.34
#